data_AF-A0A2Z6M218-F1
#
_entry.id   AF-A0A2Z6M218-F1
#
_cell.length_a   1.000
_cell.length_b   1.000
_cell.length_c   1.000
_cell.angle_alpha   90.00
_cell.angle_beta   90.00
_cell.angle_gamma   90.00
#
_symmetry.space_group_name_H-M   'P 1'
#
loop_
_entity.id
_entity.type
_entity.pdbx_description
1 polymer ?
#
loop_
_entity_poly.entity_id
_entity_poly.type
_entity_poly.pdbx_seq_one_letter_code
_entity_poly.pdbx_strand_id
1 'polypeptide(L)'
;MSSLRAMKEINKLKNKHMSIVKALPKDLLVEIVAKVASRSMTDLCKVKLSCKEFLDASEDGHVYQHALMDNFALVPLSWFREEKETSFLRRCRESGNLEILYREGMVQYFSTLMVNLGLENLKKAALEGHHEAKYVYSMILMANCEDEDGRKLGFDLFAELKNSMGVSIANCRKRVKCFIQSMWIRNRVIVSNQQSSLCCSNTCQSIGTENMKKYSAWLANEVDSDGVLCKHCDGNYELRLFCNVFCV
;
A
#
# COMPACT_ATOMS: atom_id res chain seq x y z
N MET A 1 64.16 24.28 7.39
CA MET A 1 63.42 23.04 7.02
C MET A 1 62.23 22.71 7.93
N SER A 2 62.18 23.21 9.17
CA SER A 2 61.08 23.01 10.13
C SER A 2 59.78 23.75 9.79
N SER A 3 59.88 24.97 9.23
CA SER A 3 58.72 25.79 8.82
C SER A 3 57.92 25.18 7.65
N LEU A 4 58.59 24.53 6.68
CA LEU A 4 57.91 23.84 5.57
C LEU A 4 57.14 22.59 6.02
N ARG A 5 57.58 21.89 7.08
CA ARG A 5 56.84 20.75 7.66
C ARG A 5 55.59 21.23 8.39
N ALA A 6 55.68 22.34 9.12
CA ALA A 6 54.52 22.93 9.79
C ALA A 6 53.46 23.42 8.80
N MET A 7 53.87 24.07 7.70
CA MET A 7 52.93 24.47 6.64
C MET A 7 52.33 23.27 5.88
N LYS A 8 53.08 22.18 5.69
CA LYS A 8 52.55 20.92 5.13
C LYS A 8 51.54 20.26 6.07
N GLU A 9 51.78 20.24 7.38
CA GLU A 9 50.84 19.70 8.39
C GLU A 9 49.58 20.58 8.52
N ILE A 10 49.72 21.91 8.49
CA ILE A 10 48.58 22.85 8.49
C ILE A 10 47.74 22.73 7.21
N ASN A 11 48.37 22.54 6.04
CA ASN A 11 47.64 22.27 4.79
C ASN A 11 47.03 20.85 4.75
N LYS A 12 47.62 19.88 5.45
CA LYS A 12 47.07 18.52 5.60
C LYS A 12 45.84 18.50 6.51
N LEU A 13 45.77 19.40 7.50
CA LEU A 13 44.60 19.60 8.36
C LEU A 13 43.49 20.42 7.67
N LYS A 14 43.84 21.41 6.84
CA LYS A 14 42.87 22.20 6.05
C LYS A 14 42.18 21.42 4.93
N ASN A 15 42.75 20.29 4.49
CA ASN A 15 42.17 19.42 3.46
C ASN A 15 41.29 18.29 4.02
N LYS A 16 41.00 18.29 5.31
CA LYS A 16 40.05 17.35 5.93
C LYS A 16 38.66 17.98 5.97
N HIS A 17 38.18 18.48 4.84
CA HIS A 17 36.75 18.71 4.65
C HIS A 17 36.11 17.31 4.55
N MET A 18 35.94 16.64 5.69
CA MET A 18 35.17 15.42 5.76
C MET A 18 33.83 15.76 5.14
N SER A 19 33.52 15.10 4.01
CA SER A 19 32.19 15.18 3.42
C SER A 19 31.19 14.95 4.55
N ILE A 20 30.19 15.84 4.69
CA ILE A 20 29.16 15.72 5.73
C ILE A 20 28.54 14.32 5.69
N VAL A 21 28.40 13.76 4.49
CA VAL A 21 27.92 12.38 4.27
C VAL A 21 28.81 11.34 4.97
N LYS A 22 30.14 11.50 4.94
CA LYS A 22 31.09 10.62 5.65
C LYS A 22 31.07 10.79 7.16
N ALA A 23 30.55 11.90 7.65
CA ALA A 23 30.42 12.17 9.08
C ALA A 23 29.11 11.61 9.66
N LEU A 24 28.13 11.28 8.82
CA LEU A 24 26.86 10.72 9.27
C LEU A 24 26.99 9.23 9.65
N PRO A 25 26.35 8.80 10.74
CA PRO A 25 26.14 7.39 11.04
C PRO A 25 25.45 6.67 9.87
N LYS A 26 25.81 5.39 9.66
CA LYS A 26 25.26 4.57 8.58
C LYS A 26 23.72 4.52 8.62
N ASP A 27 23.13 4.38 9.80
CA ASP A 27 21.68 4.26 9.96
C ASP A 27 20.95 5.53 9.50
N LEU A 28 21.53 6.71 9.75
CA LEU A 28 20.96 7.96 9.24
C LEU A 28 21.09 8.09 7.72
N LEU A 29 22.18 7.58 7.14
CA LEU A 29 22.31 7.51 5.68
C LEU A 29 21.26 6.58 5.08
N VAL A 30 21.04 5.41 5.66
CA VAL A 30 20.01 4.46 5.24
C VAL A 30 18.62 5.09 5.33
N GLU A 31 18.29 5.75 6.43
CA GLU A 31 17.00 6.44 6.61
C GLU A 31 16.79 7.54 5.55
N ILE A 32 17.82 8.36 5.29
CA ILE A 32 17.77 9.38 4.23
C ILE A 32 17.49 8.74 2.87
N VAL A 33 18.21 7.67 2.54
CA VAL A 33 18.07 6.98 1.25
C VAL A 33 16.71 6.29 1.14
N ALA A 34 16.22 5.66 2.20
CA ALA A 34 14.88 5.06 2.27
C ALA A 34 13.80 6.13 2.08
N LYS A 35 13.97 7.32 2.66
CA LYS A 35 13.05 8.44 2.46
C LYS A 35 13.06 8.95 1.02
N VAL A 36 14.21 8.95 0.35
CA VAL A 36 14.30 9.25 -1.08
C VAL A 36 13.60 8.15 -1.91
N ALA A 37 13.88 6.88 -1.61
CA ALA A 37 13.31 5.73 -2.30
C ALA A 37 11.77 5.68 -2.23
N SER A 38 11.19 6.06 -1.08
CA SER A 38 9.73 6.14 -0.89
C SER A 38 9.05 7.29 -1.63
N ARG A 39 9.82 8.25 -2.16
CA ARG A 39 9.29 9.43 -2.86
C ARG A 39 9.57 9.42 -4.36
N SER A 40 10.71 8.89 -4.78
CA SER A 40 11.15 8.98 -6.17
C SER A 40 12.23 7.94 -6.49
N MET A 41 11.87 6.98 -7.35
CA MET A 41 12.82 6.00 -7.86
C MET A 41 13.94 6.66 -8.68
N THR A 42 13.62 7.71 -9.41
CA THR A 42 14.60 8.49 -10.19
C THR A 42 15.62 9.17 -9.28
N ASP A 43 15.18 9.73 -8.16
CA ASP A 43 16.11 10.37 -7.22
C ASP A 43 16.91 9.35 -6.42
N LEU A 44 16.35 8.17 -6.13
CA LEU A 44 17.14 7.05 -5.60
C LEU A 44 18.30 6.69 -6.54
N CYS A 45 18.05 6.59 -7.85
CA CYS A 45 19.10 6.35 -8.84
C CYS A 45 20.16 7.45 -8.83
N LYS A 46 19.78 8.73 -8.71
CA LYS A 46 20.75 9.84 -8.61
C LYS A 46 21.57 9.76 -7.32
N VAL A 47 20.93 9.45 -6.19
CA VAL A 47 21.59 9.30 -4.89
C VAL A 47 22.62 8.17 -4.93
N LYS A 48 22.28 7.03 -5.53
CA LYS A 48 23.22 5.92 -5.77
C LYS A 48 24.47 6.33 -6.54
N LEU A 49 24.33 7.22 -7.54
CA LEU A 49 25.42 7.68 -8.39
C LEU A 49 26.25 8.80 -7.76
N SER A 50 25.79 9.40 -6.66
CA SER A 50 26.39 10.61 -6.09
C SER A 50 27.67 10.35 -5.30
N CYS A 51 27.68 9.34 -4.43
CA CYS A 51 28.87 8.96 -3.66
C CYS A 51 28.80 7.51 -3.16
N LYS A 52 29.95 6.99 -2.73
CA LYS A 52 30.08 5.62 -2.24
C LYS A 52 29.24 5.36 -0.99
N GLU A 53 29.17 6.32 -0.07
CA GLU A 53 28.43 6.15 1.19
C GLU A 53 26.93 5.98 0.94
N PHE A 54 26.36 6.75 0.01
CA PHE A 54 24.96 6.59 -0.39
C PHE A 54 24.73 5.35 -1.23
N LEU A 55 25.69 4.95 -2.07
CA LEU A 55 25.61 3.67 -2.76
C LEU A 55 25.56 2.51 -1.76
N ASP A 56 26.46 2.48 -0.77
CA ASP A 56 26.51 1.44 0.25
C ASP A 56 25.24 1.45 1.12
N ALA A 57 24.72 2.62 1.49
CA ALA A 57 23.46 2.75 2.23
C ALA A 57 22.23 2.32 1.42
N SER A 58 22.23 2.54 0.11
CA SER A 58 21.11 2.18 -0.77
C SER A 58 20.91 0.69 -0.98
N GLU A 59 21.92 -0.12 -0.64
CA GLU A 59 21.88 -1.57 -0.75
C GLU A 59 21.35 -2.23 0.54
N ASP A 60 20.93 -1.44 1.52
CA ASP A 60 20.30 -1.90 2.76
C ASP A 60 18.85 -2.37 2.52
N GLY A 61 18.44 -3.44 3.22
CA GLY A 61 17.10 -4.01 3.14
C GLY A 61 16.00 -2.99 3.42
N HIS A 62 16.25 -2.05 4.34
CA HIS A 62 15.28 -1.01 4.70
C HIS A 62 14.93 -0.11 3.51
N VAL A 63 15.89 0.17 2.62
CA VAL A 63 15.64 0.99 1.41
C VAL A 63 14.71 0.25 0.45
N TYR A 64 14.89 -1.05 0.26
CA TYR A 64 14.03 -1.87 -0.60
C TYR A 64 12.64 -2.05 0.00
N GLN A 65 12.55 -2.17 1.33
CA GLN A 65 11.28 -2.24 2.05
C GLN A 65 10.41 -0.99 1.81
N HIS A 66 11.02 0.19 1.76
CA HIS A 66 10.32 1.48 1.60
C HIS A 66 10.31 2.03 0.18
N ALA A 67 10.89 1.33 -0.78
CA ALA A 67 10.94 1.78 -2.16
C ALA A 67 9.54 1.93 -2.79
N LEU A 68 9.34 3.05 -3.50
CA LEU A 68 8.10 3.35 -4.21
C LEU A 68 7.95 2.43 -5.44
N MET A 69 6.74 1.88 -5.65
CA MET A 69 6.45 0.96 -6.75
C MET A 69 5.53 1.52 -7.84
N ASP A 70 5.22 2.82 -7.81
CA ASP A 70 4.24 3.45 -8.72
C ASP A 70 4.64 3.36 -10.20
N ASN A 71 5.95 3.32 -10.48
CA ASN A 71 6.48 3.20 -11.84
C ASN A 71 6.44 1.77 -12.40
N PHE A 72 6.05 0.78 -11.60
CA PHE A 72 5.96 -0.62 -12.01
C PHE A 72 4.50 -1.01 -12.28
N ALA A 73 4.27 -1.87 -13.27
CA ALA A 73 2.94 -2.35 -13.61
C ALA A 73 2.22 -3.01 -12.42
N LEU A 74 0.92 -2.74 -12.27
CA LEU A 74 0.08 -3.28 -11.19
C LEU A 74 0.02 -4.82 -11.24
N VAL A 75 -0.35 -5.37 -12.39
CA VAL A 75 -0.36 -6.81 -12.61
C VAL A 75 0.91 -7.21 -13.36
N PRO A 76 1.63 -8.23 -12.87
CA PRO A 76 2.76 -8.75 -13.58
C PRO A 76 2.29 -9.68 -14.69
N LEU A 77 2.16 -9.17 -15.92
CA LEU A 77 1.97 -10.03 -17.10
C LEU A 77 3.18 -10.96 -17.33
N SER A 78 4.33 -10.60 -16.77
CA SER A 78 5.51 -11.44 -16.54
C SER A 78 6.42 -10.59 -15.66
N TRP A 79 6.78 -11.01 -14.45
CA TRP A 79 7.61 -10.15 -13.59
C TRP A 79 8.96 -9.73 -14.21
N PHE A 80 9.41 -10.29 -15.35
CA PHE A 80 10.75 -10.08 -15.85
C PHE A 80 10.80 -9.97 -17.38
N ARG A 81 11.35 -8.87 -17.89
CA ARG A 81 11.94 -8.81 -19.25
C ARG A 81 13.44 -8.49 -19.20
N GLU A 82 13.94 -7.88 -18.12
CA GLU A 82 15.36 -7.57 -17.92
C GLU A 82 15.91 -8.00 -16.56
N GLU A 83 17.11 -8.62 -16.55
CA GLU A 83 17.78 -9.23 -15.39
C GLU A 83 17.92 -8.29 -14.17
N LYS A 84 18.08 -6.98 -14.37
CA LYS A 84 18.28 -5.99 -13.29
C LYS A 84 16.99 -5.51 -12.65
N GLU A 85 15.91 -5.37 -13.42
CA GLU A 85 14.58 -5.12 -12.85
C GLU A 85 14.12 -6.31 -12.02
N THR A 86 14.56 -7.52 -12.39
CA THR A 86 14.30 -8.74 -11.61
C THR A 86 14.93 -8.70 -10.23
N SER A 87 16.17 -8.18 -10.11
CA SER A 87 16.91 -8.21 -8.84
C SER A 87 16.40 -7.16 -7.87
N PHE A 88 16.07 -5.95 -8.36
CA PHE A 88 15.51 -4.89 -7.52
C PHE A 88 14.16 -5.32 -6.92
N LEU A 89 13.22 -5.78 -7.76
CA LEU A 89 11.90 -6.22 -7.29
C LEU A 89 12.00 -7.43 -6.37
N ARG A 90 12.91 -8.37 -6.66
CA ARG A 90 13.20 -9.50 -5.78
C ARG A 90 13.68 -9.04 -4.41
N ARG A 91 14.60 -8.07 -4.34
CA ARG A 91 15.07 -7.53 -3.05
C ARG A 91 13.98 -6.78 -2.31
N CYS A 92 13.11 -6.05 -3.01
CA CYS A 92 11.94 -5.42 -2.39
C CYS A 92 10.98 -6.45 -1.80
N ARG A 93 10.73 -7.57 -2.51
CA ARG A 93 9.96 -8.70 -1.98
C ARG A 93 10.62 -9.31 -0.75
N GLU A 94 11.89 -9.68 -0.85
CA GLU A 94 12.66 -10.31 0.23
C GLU A 94 12.76 -9.40 1.46
N SER A 95 12.77 -8.08 1.27
CA SER A 95 12.79 -7.08 2.34
C SER A 95 11.41 -6.73 2.89
N GLY A 96 10.33 -7.35 2.39
CA GLY A 96 8.97 -7.15 2.91
C GLY A 96 8.31 -5.84 2.48
N ASN A 97 8.56 -5.36 1.26
CA ASN A 97 7.86 -4.20 0.71
C ASN A 97 6.34 -4.46 0.65
N LEU A 98 5.57 -3.64 1.37
CA LEU A 98 4.14 -3.84 1.56
C LEU A 98 3.33 -3.72 0.28
N GLU A 99 3.76 -2.86 -0.65
CA GLU A 99 3.09 -2.70 -1.93
C GLU A 99 3.25 -3.98 -2.75
N ILE A 100 4.44 -4.58 -2.82
CA ILE A 100 4.63 -5.88 -3.47
C ILE A 100 3.74 -6.95 -2.84
N LEU A 101 3.70 -7.01 -1.51
CA LEU A 101 2.90 -7.97 -0.78
C LEU A 101 1.40 -7.81 -1.09
N TYR A 102 0.92 -6.57 -1.16
CA TYR A 102 -0.44 -6.25 -1.60
C TYR A 102 -0.71 -6.72 -3.04
N ARG A 103 0.17 -6.41 -4.00
CA ARG A 103 0.01 -6.84 -5.41
C ARG A 103 -0.02 -8.36 -5.54
N GLU A 104 0.84 -9.05 -4.81
CA GLU A 104 0.85 -10.52 -4.76
C GLU A 104 -0.45 -11.06 -4.20
N GLY A 105 -0.91 -10.53 -3.06
CA GLY A 105 -2.18 -10.87 -2.46
C GLY A 105 -3.36 -10.71 -3.42
N MET A 106 -3.41 -9.59 -4.14
CA MET A 106 -4.43 -9.32 -5.17
C MET A 106 -4.42 -10.38 -6.28
N VAL A 107 -3.26 -10.65 -6.90
CA VAL A 107 -3.16 -11.62 -8.00
C VAL A 107 -3.51 -13.04 -7.52
N GLN A 108 -3.00 -13.42 -6.35
CA GLN A 108 -3.20 -14.76 -5.79
C GLN A 108 -4.66 -15.01 -5.43
N TYR A 109 -5.29 -14.04 -4.78
CA TYR A 109 -6.67 -14.15 -4.33
C TYR A 109 -7.65 -14.09 -5.50
N PHE A 110 -7.51 -13.12 -6.42
CA PHE A 110 -8.50 -12.85 -7.46
C PHE A 110 -8.25 -13.56 -8.79
N SER A 111 -6.99 -13.85 -9.16
CA SER A 111 -6.65 -14.38 -10.49
C SER A 111 -6.14 -15.82 -10.47
N THR A 112 -5.27 -16.23 -9.54
CA THR A 112 -4.65 -17.57 -9.59
C THR A 112 -5.34 -18.64 -8.76
N LEU A 113 -6.38 -18.28 -7.99
CA LEU A 113 -7.11 -19.17 -7.06
C LEU A 113 -6.26 -19.71 -5.91
N MET A 114 -5.11 -19.12 -5.61
CA MET A 114 -4.36 -19.39 -4.39
C MET A 114 -4.95 -18.59 -3.22
N VAL A 115 -6.23 -18.84 -2.94
CA VAL A 115 -7.09 -18.00 -2.07
C VAL A 115 -6.50 -17.80 -0.68
N ASN A 116 -6.07 -18.88 -0.02
CA ASN A 116 -5.52 -18.81 1.34
C ASN A 116 -4.23 -17.98 1.41
N LEU A 117 -3.30 -18.23 0.48
CA LEU A 117 -2.04 -17.48 0.41
C LEU A 117 -2.28 -16.01 0.05
N GLY A 118 -3.18 -15.75 -0.89
CA GLY A 118 -3.55 -14.39 -1.27
C GLY A 118 -4.18 -13.62 -0.11
N LEU A 119 -5.06 -14.27 0.65
CA LEU A 119 -5.70 -13.70 1.82
C LEU A 119 -4.68 -13.41 2.94
N GLU A 120 -3.72 -14.31 3.17
CA GLU A 120 -2.65 -14.12 4.14
C GLU A 120 -1.74 -12.94 3.78
N ASN A 121 -1.37 -12.80 2.50
CA ASN A 121 -0.58 -11.67 2.02
C ASN A 121 -1.33 -10.34 2.15
N LEU A 122 -2.61 -10.31 1.78
CA LEU A 122 -3.47 -9.13 1.98
C LEU A 122 -3.60 -8.77 3.47
N LYS A 123 -3.81 -9.77 4.34
CA LYS A 123 -3.87 -9.59 5.79
C LYS A 123 -2.57 -8.98 6.32
N LYS A 124 -1.42 -9.54 5.96
CA LYS A 124 -0.12 -9.07 6.44
C LYS A 124 0.13 -7.62 6.00
N ALA A 125 -0.07 -7.30 4.71
CA ALA A 125 0.06 -5.94 4.22
C ALA A 125 -0.91 -4.96 4.91
N ALA A 126 -2.16 -5.38 5.14
CA ALA A 126 -3.17 -4.58 5.83
C ALA A 126 -2.77 -4.23 7.27
N LEU A 127 -2.29 -5.21 8.03
CA LEU A 127 -1.92 -5.04 9.43
C LEU A 127 -0.61 -4.25 9.59
N GLU A 128 0.28 -4.28 8.60
CA GLU A 128 1.52 -3.49 8.57
C GLU A 128 1.33 -2.07 8.01
N GLY A 129 0.09 -1.66 7.69
CA GLY A 129 -0.25 -0.26 7.37
C GLY A 129 -0.51 0.04 5.90
N HIS A 130 -0.63 -0.97 5.03
CA HIS A 130 -0.97 -0.75 3.63
C HIS A 130 -2.47 -0.49 3.44
N HIS A 131 -2.86 0.75 3.13
CA HIS A 131 -4.25 1.20 3.11
C HIS A 131 -5.15 0.41 2.15
N GLU A 132 -4.73 0.18 0.90
CA GLU A 132 -5.55 -0.56 -0.06
C GLU A 132 -5.62 -2.05 0.25
N ALA A 133 -4.60 -2.59 0.92
CA ALA A 133 -4.65 -3.97 1.38
C ALA A 133 -5.66 -4.09 2.53
N LYS A 134 -5.65 -3.13 3.46
CA LYS A 134 -6.63 -3.03 4.54
C LYS A 134 -8.05 -2.87 4.01
N TYR A 135 -8.23 -2.03 2.99
CA TYR A 135 -9.51 -1.88 2.29
C TYR A 135 -9.97 -3.23 1.70
N VAL A 136 -9.17 -3.86 0.83
CA VAL A 136 -9.55 -5.13 0.19
C VAL A 136 -9.79 -6.25 1.20
N TYR A 137 -8.89 -6.40 2.17
CA TYR A 137 -9.00 -7.42 3.21
C TYR A 137 -10.27 -7.24 4.04
N SER A 138 -10.59 -6.00 4.42
CA SER A 138 -11.84 -5.69 5.14
C SER A 138 -13.08 -6.05 4.33
N MET A 139 -13.08 -5.78 3.01
CA MET A 139 -14.21 -6.10 2.13
C MET A 139 -14.40 -7.61 1.96
N ILE A 140 -13.31 -8.36 1.81
CA ILE A 140 -13.35 -9.82 1.73
C ILE A 140 -13.93 -10.42 3.02
N LEU A 141 -13.44 -9.95 4.18
CA LEU A 141 -13.95 -10.39 5.47
C LEU A 141 -15.44 -10.04 5.65
N MET A 142 -15.86 -8.82 5.30
CA MET A 142 -17.25 -8.39 5.41
C MET A 142 -18.21 -9.20 4.52
N ALA A 143 -17.73 -9.68 3.36
CA ALA A 143 -18.49 -10.50 2.44
C ALA A 143 -18.65 -11.96 2.92
N ASN A 144 -17.76 -12.45 3.77
CA ASN A 144 -17.82 -13.81 4.28
C ASN A 144 -18.92 -13.96 5.35
N CYS A 145 -20.10 -14.41 4.94
CA CYS A 145 -21.25 -14.56 5.84
C CYS A 145 -21.19 -15.81 6.73
N GLU A 146 -20.28 -16.75 6.44
CA GLU A 146 -20.13 -18.00 7.21
C GLU A 146 -19.25 -17.81 8.46
N ASP A 147 -18.45 -16.74 8.49
CA ASP A 147 -17.54 -16.40 9.58
C ASP A 147 -17.97 -15.09 10.25
N GLU A 148 -18.84 -15.17 11.27
CA GLU A 148 -19.36 -13.99 11.96
C GLU A 148 -18.26 -13.16 12.63
N ASP A 149 -17.26 -13.81 13.21
CA ASP A 149 -16.14 -13.14 13.88
C ASP A 149 -15.24 -12.43 12.87
N GLY A 150 -14.87 -13.12 11.78
CA GLY A 150 -14.13 -12.52 10.66
C GLY A 150 -14.90 -11.37 10.03
N ARG A 151 -16.21 -11.51 9.87
CA ARG A 151 -17.07 -10.46 9.32
C ARG A 151 -17.08 -9.21 10.20
N LYS A 152 -17.21 -9.37 11.53
CA LYS A 152 -17.12 -8.27 12.49
C LYS A 152 -15.75 -7.60 12.44
N LEU A 153 -14.68 -8.38 12.38
CA LEU A 153 -13.32 -7.87 12.18
C LEU A 153 -13.20 -7.04 10.90
N GLY A 154 -13.84 -7.48 9.80
CA GLY A 154 -13.92 -6.73 8.55
C GLY A 154 -14.51 -5.33 8.74
N PHE A 155 -15.65 -5.21 9.44
CA PHE A 155 -16.25 -3.92 9.75
C PHE A 155 -15.34 -3.03 10.62
N ASP A 156 -14.66 -3.62 11.61
CA ASP A 156 -13.76 -2.89 12.50
C ASP A 156 -12.54 -2.35 11.75
N LEU A 157 -11.90 -3.18 10.90
CA LEU A 157 -10.77 -2.77 10.07
C LEU A 157 -11.14 -1.68 9.06
N PHE A 158 -12.32 -1.78 8.45
CA PHE A 158 -12.80 -0.76 7.52
C PHE A 158 -13.07 0.57 8.23
N ALA A 159 -13.72 0.53 9.39
CA ALA A 159 -13.97 1.74 10.19
C ALA A 159 -12.65 2.38 10.64
N GLU A 160 -11.66 1.61 11.04
CA GLU A 160 -10.33 2.11 11.38
C GLU A 160 -9.67 2.80 10.17
N LEU A 161 -9.71 2.17 8.99
CA LEU A 161 -9.17 2.74 7.76
C LEU A 161 -9.85 4.06 7.39
N LYS A 162 -11.18 4.12 7.42
CA LYS A 162 -11.95 5.33 7.08
C LYS A 162 -11.64 6.50 8.02
N ASN A 163 -11.40 6.21 9.29
CA ASN A 163 -11.05 7.21 10.29
C ASN A 163 -9.54 7.56 10.32
N SER A 164 -8.73 6.92 9.46
CA SER A 164 -7.29 7.18 9.40
C SER A 164 -7.01 8.52 8.69
N MET A 165 -6.15 9.34 9.28
CA MET A 165 -5.85 10.68 8.75
C MET A 165 -5.26 10.61 7.34
N GLY A 166 -5.84 11.35 6.40
CA GLY A 166 -5.35 11.47 5.03
C GLY A 166 -5.68 10.28 4.12
N VAL A 167 -6.49 9.33 4.58
CA VAL A 167 -6.98 8.22 3.75
C VAL A 167 -8.27 8.63 3.05
N SER A 168 -8.38 8.31 1.76
CA SER A 168 -9.64 8.39 1.01
C SER A 168 -10.06 7.00 0.56
N ILE A 169 -11.28 6.60 0.93
CA ILE A 169 -11.84 5.29 0.58
C ILE A 169 -12.12 5.23 -0.94
N ALA A 170 -12.59 6.33 -1.53
CA ALA A 170 -12.77 6.48 -2.97
C ALA A 170 -11.46 6.24 -3.73
N ASN A 171 -10.33 6.79 -3.26
CA ASN A 171 -9.01 6.53 -3.85
C ASN A 171 -8.59 5.06 -3.72
N CYS A 172 -8.81 4.45 -2.55
CA CYS A 172 -8.53 3.02 -2.35
C CYS A 172 -9.33 2.17 -3.34
N ARG A 173 -10.64 2.40 -3.43
CA ARG A 173 -11.54 1.71 -4.37
C ARG A 173 -11.13 1.92 -5.82
N LYS A 174 -10.78 3.16 -6.21
CA LYS A 174 -10.31 3.48 -7.57
C LYS A 174 -9.06 2.68 -7.92
N ARG A 175 -8.08 2.63 -7.01
CA ARG A 175 -6.84 1.88 -7.23
C ARG A 175 -7.09 0.37 -7.33
N VAL A 176 -7.95 -0.17 -6.47
CA VAL A 176 -8.40 -1.57 -6.56
C VAL A 176 -9.07 -1.83 -7.90
N LYS A 177 -9.98 -0.95 -8.35
CA LYS A 177 -10.65 -1.09 -9.65
C LYS A 177 -9.65 -1.12 -10.81
N CYS A 178 -8.68 -0.22 -10.83
CA CYS A 178 -7.60 -0.24 -11.83
C CYS A 178 -6.82 -1.56 -11.80
N PHE A 179 -6.54 -2.09 -10.60
CA PHE A 179 -5.85 -3.37 -10.45
C PHE A 179 -6.68 -4.54 -10.98
N ILE A 180 -7.94 -4.67 -10.54
CA ILE A 180 -8.88 -5.71 -10.99
C ILE A 180 -9.02 -5.70 -12.52
N GLN A 181 -9.14 -4.51 -13.14
CA GLN A 181 -9.23 -4.36 -14.60
C GLN A 181 -7.97 -4.77 -15.35
N SER A 182 -6.82 -4.87 -14.67
CA SER A 182 -5.55 -5.27 -15.27
C SER A 182 -5.24 -6.77 -15.20
N MET A 183 -6.15 -7.59 -14.66
CA MET A 183 -5.98 -9.05 -14.59
C MET A 183 -7.24 -9.83 -14.95
N TRP A 184 -7.05 -11.10 -15.30
CA TRP A 184 -8.16 -12.04 -15.47
C TRP A 184 -8.70 -12.51 -14.13
N ILE A 185 -9.94 -12.15 -13.80
CA ILE A 185 -10.59 -12.48 -12.53
C ILE A 185 -11.20 -13.88 -12.58
N ARG A 186 -10.78 -14.74 -11.65
CA ARG A 186 -11.30 -16.09 -11.45
C ARG A 186 -12.09 -16.23 -10.15
N ASN A 187 -11.73 -15.48 -9.12
CA ASN A 187 -12.41 -15.48 -7.83
C ASN A 187 -13.07 -14.10 -7.62
N ARG A 188 -14.41 -14.04 -7.59
CA ARG A 188 -15.15 -12.78 -7.42
C ARG A 188 -15.71 -12.71 -6.00
N VAL A 189 -15.68 -11.53 -5.40
CA VAL A 189 -16.36 -11.29 -4.12
C VAL A 189 -17.82 -10.96 -4.41
N ILE A 190 -18.70 -11.87 -4.01
CA ILE A 190 -20.15 -11.75 -4.21
C ILE A 190 -20.80 -11.75 -2.82
N VAL A 191 -21.65 -10.76 -2.56
CA VAL A 191 -22.49 -10.74 -1.35
C VAL A 191 -23.80 -11.44 -1.69
N SER A 192 -24.12 -12.51 -0.96
CA SER A 192 -25.45 -13.12 -1.05
C SER A 192 -26.50 -12.11 -0.56
N ASN A 193 -27.66 -12.05 -1.22
CA ASN A 193 -28.72 -11.09 -0.92
C ASN A 193 -29.40 -11.29 0.46
N GLN A 194 -28.79 -12.11 1.33
CA GLN A 194 -29.27 -12.33 2.69
C GLN A 194 -28.90 -11.13 3.55
N GLN A 195 -29.93 -10.40 3.96
CA GLN A 195 -29.90 -9.34 4.98
C GLN A 195 -29.50 -9.92 6.34
N SER A 196 -28.25 -10.35 6.51
CA SER A 196 -27.66 -10.54 7.83
C SER A 196 -27.15 -9.17 8.29
N SER A 197 -28.07 -8.27 8.61
CA SER A 197 -27.71 -6.95 9.10
C SER A 197 -27.17 -7.07 10.52
N LEU A 198 -25.84 -7.07 10.66
CA LEU A 198 -25.16 -6.81 11.94
C LEU A 198 -25.57 -5.44 12.54
N CYS A 199 -26.21 -4.58 11.74
CA CYS A 199 -26.90 -3.40 12.23
C CYS A 199 -28.31 -3.76 12.75
N CYS A 200 -28.51 -3.69 14.06
CA CYS A 200 -29.81 -3.95 14.71
C CYS A 200 -30.69 -2.70 14.87
N SER A 201 -30.33 -1.55 14.29
CA SER A 201 -31.06 -0.30 14.51
C SER A 201 -32.06 -0.02 13.38
N ASN A 202 -33.34 -0.03 13.73
CA ASN A 202 -34.45 0.31 12.82
C ASN A 202 -34.33 1.76 12.29
N THR A 203 -33.68 2.64 13.05
CA THR A 203 -33.38 4.03 12.69
C THR A 203 -32.28 4.17 11.65
N CYS A 204 -31.41 3.15 11.50
CA CYS A 204 -30.39 3.14 10.45
C CYS A 204 -30.95 2.71 9.08
N GLN A 205 -32.05 1.93 9.05
CA GLN A 205 -32.70 1.50 7.80
C GLN A 205 -33.41 2.65 7.05
N SER A 206 -33.95 3.64 7.77
CA SER A 206 -34.65 4.79 7.18
C SER A 206 -33.70 5.83 6.57
N ILE A 207 -32.53 6.07 7.18
CA ILE A 207 -31.57 7.08 6.71
C ILE A 207 -30.80 6.60 5.45
N GLY A 208 -30.56 5.29 5.33
CA GLY A 208 -29.76 4.70 4.25
C GLY A 208 -30.45 4.64 2.88
N THR A 209 -31.79 4.67 2.82
CA THR A 209 -32.52 4.53 1.54
C THR A 209 -32.96 5.86 0.92
N GLU A 210 -33.18 6.91 1.72
CA GLU A 210 -33.62 8.22 1.23
C GLU A 210 -32.46 9.13 0.80
N ASN A 211 -31.33 9.11 1.51
CA ASN A 211 -30.17 9.95 1.16
C ASN A 211 -29.30 9.34 0.03
N MET A 212 -29.32 8.02 -0.17
CA MET A 212 -28.53 7.36 -1.23
C MET A 212 -29.12 7.48 -2.63
N LYS A 213 -30.40 7.85 -2.76
CA LYS A 213 -31.01 8.13 -4.07
C LYS A 213 -30.55 9.47 -4.68
N LYS A 214 -29.87 10.34 -3.91
CA LYS A 214 -29.44 11.67 -4.37
C LYS A 214 -28.08 11.71 -5.06
N TYR A 215 -27.26 10.68 -4.92
CA TYR A 215 -25.98 10.59 -5.63
C TYR A 215 -26.15 9.65 -6.83
N SER A 216 -25.90 10.16 -8.03
CA SER A 216 -25.78 9.30 -9.21
C SER A 216 -24.69 8.27 -8.95
N ALA A 217 -24.84 7.05 -9.48
CA ALA A 217 -23.85 5.97 -9.32
C ALA A 217 -22.41 6.37 -9.74
N TRP A 218 -22.28 7.43 -10.55
CA TRP A 218 -21.02 8.08 -10.88
C TRP A 218 -20.37 8.81 -9.70
N LEU A 219 -21.09 9.69 -9.00
CA LEU A 219 -20.53 10.46 -7.88
C LEU A 219 -20.12 9.57 -6.70
N ALA A 220 -20.87 8.48 -6.48
CA ALA A 220 -20.57 7.51 -5.42
C ALA A 220 -19.19 6.84 -5.56
N ASN A 221 -18.63 6.81 -6.78
CA ASN A 221 -17.30 6.25 -7.03
C ASN A 221 -16.17 7.23 -6.75
N GLU A 222 -16.43 8.54 -6.77
CA GLU A 222 -15.41 9.60 -6.72
C GLU A 222 -15.32 10.32 -5.36
N VAL A 223 -16.36 10.23 -4.53
CA VAL A 223 -16.44 10.97 -3.27
C VAL A 223 -16.71 10.02 -2.11
N ASP A 224 -16.03 10.25 -0.99
CA ASP A 224 -16.29 9.52 0.26
C ASP A 224 -17.67 9.90 0.83
N SER A 225 -18.36 8.93 1.43
CA SER A 225 -19.66 9.19 2.06
C SER A 225 -19.48 10.02 3.34
N ASP A 226 -19.81 11.31 3.25
CA ASP A 226 -19.84 12.30 4.36
C ASP A 226 -21.06 12.13 5.30
N GLY A 227 -21.94 11.16 5.01
CA GLY A 227 -23.10 10.90 5.86
C GLY A 227 -22.72 10.24 7.18
N VAL A 228 -23.28 10.72 8.30
CA VAL A 228 -23.18 10.08 9.62
C VAL A 228 -23.96 8.76 9.61
N LEU A 229 -23.33 7.70 9.13
CA LEU A 229 -23.85 6.33 9.15
C LEU A 229 -23.18 5.54 10.27
N CYS A 230 -23.88 4.55 10.83
CA CYS A 230 -23.21 3.60 11.71
C CYS A 230 -22.20 2.75 10.92
N LYS A 231 -21.14 2.26 11.58
CA LYS A 231 -20.05 1.50 10.95
C LYS A 231 -20.55 0.33 10.08
N HIS A 232 -21.62 -0.34 10.50
CA HIS A 232 -22.18 -1.47 9.75
C HIS A 232 -22.93 -1.01 8.50
N CYS A 233 -23.72 0.07 8.56
CA CYS A 233 -24.41 0.60 7.38
C CYS A 233 -23.44 1.19 6.37
N ASP A 234 -22.43 1.92 6.86
CA ASP A 234 -21.36 2.49 6.05
C ASP A 234 -20.53 1.40 5.38
N GLY A 235 -20.07 0.40 6.14
CA GLY A 235 -19.35 -0.75 5.60
C GLY A 235 -20.19 -1.56 4.60
N ASN A 236 -21.48 -1.77 4.86
CA ASN A 236 -22.37 -2.46 3.91
C ASN A 236 -22.60 -1.66 2.62
N TYR A 237 -22.67 -0.33 2.71
CA TYR A 237 -22.75 0.52 1.53
C TYR A 237 -21.48 0.44 0.71
N GLU A 238 -20.32 0.58 1.35
CA GLU A 238 -19.03 0.49 0.67
C GLU A 238 -18.81 -0.91 0.07
N LEU A 239 -19.23 -1.97 0.77
CA LEU A 239 -19.14 -3.35 0.27
C LEU A 239 -19.95 -3.53 -1.02
N ARG A 240 -21.11 -2.88 -1.17
CA ARG A 240 -21.87 -2.89 -2.43
C ARG A 240 -21.10 -2.20 -3.55
N LEU A 241 -20.46 -1.07 -3.27
CA LEU A 241 -19.62 -0.36 -4.24
C LEU A 241 -18.38 -1.19 -4.62
N PHE A 242 -17.78 -1.88 -3.65
CA PHE A 242 -16.69 -2.81 -3.87
C PHE A 242 -17.09 -4.00 -4.77
N CYS A 243 -18.24 -4.63 -4.53
CA CYS A 243 -18.73 -5.72 -5.39
C CYS A 243 -18.95 -5.27 -6.84
N ASN A 244 -19.38 -4.02 -7.05
CA ASN A 244 -19.53 -3.46 -8.41
C ASN A 244 -18.21 -3.33 -9.18
N VAL A 245 -17.06 -3.37 -8.50
CA VAL A 245 -15.74 -3.38 -9.15
C VAL A 245 -15.56 -4.62 -10.04
N PHE A 246 -16.24 -5.72 -9.73
CA PHE A 246 -16.14 -6.99 -10.48
C PHE A 246 -17.20 -7.13 -11.60
N CYS A 247 -18.08 -6.13 -11.78
CA CYS A 247 -19.16 -6.13 -12.78
C CYS A 247 -18.74 -5.49 -14.11
N VAL A 248 -17.50 -5.74 -14.55
CA VAL A 248 -16.96 -5.28 -15.84
C VAL A 248 -17.17 -6.33 -16.92
#